data_AF-A0A7Y6DYK8-F1
#
_entry.id   AF-A0A7Y6DYK8-F1
#
_cell.length_a   1.000
_cell.length_b   1.000
_cell.length_c   1.000
_cell.angle_alpha   90.00
_cell.angle_beta   90.00
_cell.angle_gamma   90.00
#
_symmetry.space_group_name_H-M   'P 1'
#
loop_
_entity.id
_entity.type
_entity.pdbx_description
1 polymer ?
#
loop_
_entity_poly.entity_id
_entity_poly.type
_entity_poly.pdbx_seq_one_letter_code
_entity_poly.pdbx_strand_id
1 'polypeptide(L)'
;MTARRSGLRRNSLSLFFGALFVAALVGQAISGVALFNEEQRSAGLDPIGIGEYVTTSAFAVDVTENWQSEFLQFLLFVGATVFFLQRGSPESKPLDDPGRESDEKQKVAEFSTADSPAWARVRGWRLSLYSRSLSLVMGTIFVLSWLTQSVTGAVAYSEQQMHDLQDPVTWSQYLLLPDFWSRTLQNWQSEFLAVAAMVVLSIYLRERGSPESKPVGTPHAATGVEG
;
A
#
# COMPACT_ATOMS: atom_id res chain seq x y z
N MET A 1 -1.17 12.84 34.73
CA MET A 1 -0.73 13.22 33.36
C MET A 1 0.35 12.30 32.74
N THR A 2 0.81 11.23 33.41
CA THR A 2 1.93 10.37 32.98
C THR A 2 1.54 9.20 32.07
N ALA A 3 0.36 8.58 32.26
CA ALA A 3 -0.08 7.45 31.43
C ALA A 3 -0.34 7.81 29.96
N ARG A 4 -0.92 9.00 29.68
CA ARG A 4 -1.23 9.47 28.32
C ARG A 4 0.03 9.73 27.49
N ARG A 5 1.08 10.31 28.10
CA ARG A 5 2.40 10.49 27.46
C ARG A 5 3.06 9.16 27.10
N SER A 6 2.84 8.10 27.89
CA SER A 6 3.33 6.76 27.55
C SER A 6 2.59 6.15 26.34
N GLY A 7 1.28 6.36 26.22
CA GLY A 7 0.49 5.86 25.09
C GLY A 7 0.82 6.56 23.77
N LEU A 8 0.95 7.89 23.77
CA LEU A 8 1.32 8.65 22.57
C LEU A 8 2.73 8.27 22.09
N ARG A 9 3.70 8.15 23.00
CA ARG A 9 5.07 7.75 22.63
C ARG A 9 5.14 6.31 22.11
N ARG A 10 4.35 5.38 22.67
CA ARG A 10 4.31 3.98 22.21
C ARG A 10 3.68 3.82 20.82
N ASN A 11 2.84 4.75 20.40
CA ASN A 11 2.14 4.71 19.12
C ASN A 11 2.54 5.88 18.20
N SER A 12 3.67 6.55 18.48
CA SER A 12 4.01 7.81 17.81
C SER A 12 4.23 7.64 16.32
N LEU A 13 4.79 6.51 15.88
CA LEU A 13 5.00 6.23 14.46
C LEU A 13 3.68 6.16 13.69
N SER A 14 2.72 5.36 14.20
CA SER A 14 1.39 5.24 13.59
C SER A 14 0.60 6.54 13.65
N LEU A 15 0.66 7.27 14.77
CA LEU A 15 -0.01 8.57 14.91
C LEU A 15 0.60 9.63 13.97
N PHE A 16 1.92 9.63 13.81
CA PHE A 16 2.62 10.56 12.93
C PHE A 16 2.22 10.33 11.47
N PHE A 17 2.35 9.10 10.95
CA PHE A 17 1.95 8.81 9.58
C PHE A 17 0.43 8.91 9.37
N GLY A 18 -0.38 8.55 10.36
CA GLY A 18 -1.83 8.75 10.31
C GLY A 18 -2.21 10.24 10.21
N ALA A 19 -1.52 11.12 10.94
CA ALA A 19 -1.74 12.56 10.84
C ALA A 19 -1.29 13.12 9.48
N LEU A 20 -0.14 12.69 8.95
CA LEU A 20 0.31 13.07 7.61
C LEU A 20 -0.67 12.61 6.53
N PHE A 21 -1.17 11.38 6.64
CA PHE A 21 -2.19 10.85 5.73
C PHE A 21 -3.47 11.69 5.73
N VAL A 22 -4.02 12.00 6.91
CA VAL A 22 -5.23 12.84 7.01
C VAL A 22 -4.96 14.24 6.47
N ALA A 23 -3.80 14.84 6.78
CA ALA A 23 -3.43 16.16 6.28
C ALA A 23 -3.31 16.16 4.74
N ALA A 24 -2.70 15.14 4.15
CA ALA A 24 -2.59 14.98 2.70
C ALA A 24 -3.97 14.78 2.04
N LEU A 25 -4.84 13.95 2.62
CA LEU A 25 -6.18 13.70 2.09
C LEU A 25 -7.07 14.95 2.14
N VAL A 26 -6.98 15.73 3.22
CA VAL A 26 -7.66 17.04 3.33
C VAL A 26 -7.08 18.02 2.31
N GLY A 27 -5.75 18.07 2.16
CA GLY A 27 -5.08 18.88 1.15
C GLY A 27 -5.57 18.55 -0.27
N GLN A 28 -5.59 17.26 -0.61
CA GLN A 28 -6.08 16.74 -1.89
C GLN A 28 -7.55 17.12 -2.13
N ALA A 29 -8.42 16.98 -1.12
CA ALA A 29 -9.82 17.37 -1.25
C ALA A 29 -10.00 18.88 -1.50
N ILE A 30 -9.22 19.73 -0.83
CA ILE A 30 -9.27 21.18 -0.99
C ILE A 30 -8.73 21.62 -2.36
N SER A 31 -7.58 21.07 -2.80
CA SER A 31 -7.03 21.39 -4.12
C SER A 31 -7.88 20.81 -5.24
N GLY A 32 -8.39 19.59 -5.05
CA GLY A 32 -9.21 18.87 -6.03
C GLY A 32 -10.53 19.57 -6.31
N VAL A 33 -11.26 20.00 -5.28
CA VAL A 33 -12.52 20.75 -5.50
C VAL A 33 -12.28 22.11 -6.15
N ALA A 34 -11.12 22.73 -5.92
CA ALA A 34 -10.76 23.97 -6.60
C ALA A 34 -10.53 23.75 -8.09
N LEU A 35 -9.74 22.73 -8.45
CA LEU A 35 -9.47 22.34 -9.84
C LEU A 35 -10.75 21.92 -10.57
N PHE A 36 -11.54 21.03 -9.95
CA PHE A 36 -12.82 20.58 -10.51
C PHE A 36 -13.77 21.76 -10.79
N ASN A 37 -13.85 22.73 -9.86
CA ASN A 37 -14.68 23.91 -10.07
C ASN A 37 -14.12 24.89 -11.12
N GLU A 38 -12.82 24.86 -11.43
CA GLU A 38 -12.24 25.62 -12.54
C GLU A 38 -12.67 25.03 -13.89
N GLU A 39 -12.68 23.70 -13.99
CA GLU A 39 -13.19 22.96 -15.15
C GLU A 39 -14.69 23.18 -15.34
N GLN A 40 -15.49 23.04 -14.26
CA GLN A 40 -16.93 23.31 -14.28
C GLN A 40 -17.24 24.72 -14.82
N ARG A 41 -16.56 25.74 -14.28
CA ARG A 41 -16.76 27.14 -14.73
C ARG A 41 -16.36 27.32 -16.19
N SER A 42 -15.29 26.67 -16.64
CA SER A 42 -14.85 26.72 -18.04
C SER A 42 -15.85 26.04 -18.98
N ALA A 43 -16.54 25.01 -18.50
CA ALA A 43 -17.64 24.34 -19.20
C ALA A 43 -19.00 25.05 -19.06
N GLY A 44 -19.09 26.17 -18.34
CA GLY A 44 -20.33 26.89 -18.09
C GLY A 44 -21.28 26.19 -17.09
N LEU A 45 -20.74 25.29 -16.27
CA LEU A 45 -21.46 24.53 -15.24
C LEU A 45 -21.29 25.20 -13.86
N ASP A 46 -22.23 24.89 -12.95
CA ASP A 46 -22.19 25.39 -11.58
C ASP A 46 -21.09 24.69 -10.76
N PRO A 47 -20.38 25.44 -9.89
CA PRO A 47 -19.40 24.85 -8.98
C PRO A 47 -20.08 24.09 -7.84
N ILE A 48 -19.42 23.04 -7.37
CA ILE A 48 -19.88 22.20 -6.26
C ILE A 48 -19.10 22.49 -4.97
N GLY A 49 -19.70 22.11 -3.83
CA GLY A 49 -19.06 22.19 -2.51
C GLY A 49 -18.11 21.02 -2.25
N ILE A 50 -17.19 21.18 -1.28
CA ILE A 50 -16.22 20.12 -0.93
C ILE A 50 -16.89 18.82 -0.47
N GLY A 51 -18.03 18.91 0.24
CA GLY A 51 -18.76 17.72 0.71
C GLY A 51 -19.36 16.91 -0.44
N GLU A 52 -19.77 17.57 -1.51
CA GLU A 52 -20.24 16.91 -2.73
C GLU A 52 -19.05 16.34 -3.52
N TYR A 53 -17.98 17.13 -3.66
CA TYR A 53 -16.76 16.72 -4.37
C TYR A 53 -16.15 15.41 -3.86
N VAL A 54 -16.04 15.22 -2.54
CA VAL A 54 -15.48 13.98 -1.98
C VAL A 54 -16.34 12.73 -2.20
N THR A 55 -17.57 12.90 -2.70
CA THR A 55 -18.46 11.80 -3.10
C THR A 55 -18.48 11.55 -4.61
N THR A 56 -17.74 12.35 -5.39
CA THR A 56 -17.67 12.22 -6.85
C THR A 56 -16.81 11.05 -7.31
N SER A 57 -17.05 10.60 -8.55
CA SER A 57 -16.19 9.66 -9.27
C SER A 57 -14.75 10.17 -9.37
N ALA A 58 -14.57 11.46 -9.68
CA ALA A 58 -13.26 12.11 -9.82
C ALA A 58 -12.38 11.93 -8.57
N PHE A 59 -12.90 12.32 -7.39
CA PHE A 59 -12.16 12.17 -6.14
C PHE A 59 -11.87 10.69 -5.81
N ALA A 60 -12.87 9.81 -6.02
CA ALA A 60 -12.70 8.39 -5.75
C ALA A 60 -11.62 7.75 -6.65
N VAL A 61 -11.58 8.09 -7.94
CA VAL A 61 -10.52 7.65 -8.86
C VAL A 61 -9.16 8.08 -8.33
N ASP A 62 -8.96 9.37 -8.06
CA ASP A 62 -7.65 9.91 -7.68
C ASP A 62 -7.09 9.28 -6.40
N VAL A 63 -7.97 9.03 -5.42
CA VAL A 63 -7.58 8.40 -4.16
C VAL A 63 -7.28 6.91 -4.37
N THR A 64 -8.16 6.18 -5.05
CA THR A 64 -8.02 4.72 -5.18
C THR A 64 -6.93 4.30 -6.15
N GLU A 65 -6.61 5.13 -7.15
CA GLU A 65 -5.52 4.91 -8.10
C GLU A 65 -4.15 4.83 -7.41
N ASN A 66 -3.93 5.66 -6.39
CA ASN A 66 -2.71 5.62 -5.58
C ASN A 66 -2.75 4.46 -4.57
N TRP A 67 -3.89 4.27 -3.88
CA TRP A 67 -3.95 3.28 -2.81
C TRP A 67 -3.75 1.86 -3.33
N GLN A 68 -4.27 1.53 -4.51
CA GLN A 68 -4.10 0.19 -5.06
C GLN A 68 -2.63 -0.18 -5.28
N SER A 69 -1.79 0.73 -5.80
CA SER A 69 -0.40 0.40 -6.08
C SER A 69 0.38 0.26 -4.78
N GLU A 70 0.12 1.11 -3.79
CA GLU A 70 0.72 1.03 -2.46
C GLU A 70 0.42 -0.31 -1.76
N PHE A 71 -0.83 -0.78 -1.80
CA PHE A 71 -1.17 -2.08 -1.21
C PHE A 71 -0.63 -3.26 -2.03
N LEU A 72 -0.57 -3.13 -3.36
CA LEU A 72 0.09 -4.12 -4.21
C LEU A 72 1.59 -4.22 -3.90
N GLN A 73 2.25 -3.07 -3.69
CA GLN A 73 3.66 -2.96 -3.32
C GLN A 73 3.93 -3.78 -2.07
N PHE A 74 3.21 -3.51 -0.98
CA PHE A 74 3.39 -4.24 0.27
C PHE A 74 3.02 -5.71 0.16
N LEU A 75 1.96 -6.04 -0.59
CA LEU A 75 1.57 -7.44 -0.82
C LEU A 75 2.70 -8.22 -1.49
N LEU A 76 3.23 -7.69 -2.60
CA LEU A 76 4.30 -8.31 -3.36
C LEU A 76 5.58 -8.36 -2.54
N PHE A 77 5.94 -7.29 -1.82
CA PHE A 77 7.13 -7.26 -1.00
C PHE A 77 7.07 -8.28 0.15
N VAL A 78 5.97 -8.32 0.90
CA VAL A 78 5.74 -9.31 1.97
C VAL A 78 5.74 -10.74 1.43
N GLY A 79 5.11 -10.98 0.27
CA GLY A 79 5.08 -12.31 -0.35
C GLY A 79 6.43 -12.73 -0.93
N ALA A 80 7.13 -11.82 -1.58
CA ALA A 80 8.39 -12.06 -2.27
C ALA A 80 9.53 -12.34 -1.28
N THR A 81 9.65 -11.55 -0.22
CA THR A 81 10.70 -11.69 0.82
C THR A 81 10.61 -13.01 1.60
N VAL A 82 9.49 -13.74 1.49
CA VAL A 82 9.40 -15.12 1.98
C VAL A 82 10.30 -16.06 1.17
N PHE A 83 10.43 -15.87 -0.14
CA PHE A 83 11.09 -16.84 -1.03
C PHE A 83 12.32 -16.31 -1.77
N PHE A 84 12.35 -15.02 -2.10
CA PHE A 84 13.44 -14.37 -2.79
C PHE A 84 14.40 -13.77 -1.78
N LEU A 85 15.68 -14.09 -1.96
CA LEU A 85 16.75 -13.68 -1.06
C LEU A 85 17.72 -12.76 -1.80
N GLN A 86 18.16 -11.70 -1.14
CA GLN A 86 19.10 -10.72 -1.69
C GLN A 86 20.27 -10.54 -0.73
N ARG A 87 21.45 -10.98 -1.15
CA ARG A 87 22.68 -10.80 -0.37
C ARG A 87 22.91 -9.32 -0.07
N GLY A 88 23.17 -9.02 1.20
CA GLY A 88 23.52 -7.70 1.67
C GLY A 88 22.32 -6.83 2.07
N SER A 89 21.10 -7.21 1.68
CA SER A 89 19.91 -6.40 1.97
C SER A 89 19.39 -6.68 3.39
N PRO A 90 19.10 -5.64 4.20
CA PRO A 90 18.40 -5.80 5.47
C PRO A 90 16.96 -6.30 5.29
N GLU A 91 16.37 -6.07 4.12
CA GLU A 91 15.03 -6.52 3.74
C GLU A 91 14.93 -8.02 3.40
N SER A 92 16.07 -8.72 3.37
CA SER A 92 16.15 -10.14 3.04
C SER A 92 16.46 -10.98 4.27
N LYS A 93 15.86 -12.17 4.31
CA LYS A 93 16.29 -13.24 5.22
C LYS A 93 17.72 -13.71 4.90
N PRO A 94 18.38 -14.44 5.82
CA PRO A 94 19.62 -15.17 5.53
C PRO A 94 19.50 -16.06 4.28
N LEU A 95 20.60 -16.19 3.53
CA LEU A 95 20.63 -16.84 2.22
C LEU A 95 20.32 -18.36 2.26
N ASP A 96 20.44 -18.98 3.43
CA ASP A 96 20.25 -20.40 3.69
C ASP A 96 18.86 -20.75 4.25
N ASP A 97 17.99 -19.76 4.45
CA ASP A 97 16.66 -19.95 5.07
C ASP A 97 15.51 -19.39 4.21
N PRO A 98 15.38 -19.77 2.92
CA PRO A 98 14.23 -19.39 2.11
C PRO A 98 12.95 -20.09 2.60
N GLY A 99 11.83 -19.42 2.40
CA GLY A 99 10.50 -19.96 2.62
C GLY A 99 9.88 -19.52 3.95
N ARG A 100 8.91 -20.32 4.41
CA ARG A 100 8.03 -19.99 5.54
C ARG A 100 8.62 -20.35 6.91
N GLU A 101 9.86 -20.80 6.95
CA GLU A 101 10.54 -21.33 8.15
C GLU A 101 9.79 -22.51 8.79
N SER A 102 10.35 -23.08 9.86
CA SER A 102 9.71 -24.15 10.61
C SER A 102 8.64 -23.63 11.58
N ASP A 103 7.70 -24.49 11.96
CA ASP A 103 6.68 -24.18 12.97
C ASP A 103 7.31 -23.72 14.31
N GLU A 104 8.50 -24.24 14.64
CA GLU A 104 9.27 -23.87 15.82
C GLU A 104 9.81 -22.43 15.75
N LYS A 105 10.49 -22.07 14.66
CA LYS A 105 10.98 -20.69 14.43
C LYS A 105 9.82 -19.68 14.44
N GLN A 106 8.68 -20.07 13.89
CA GLN A 106 7.46 -19.25 13.83
C GLN A 106 6.61 -19.29 15.12
N LYS A 107 6.99 -20.10 16.12
CA LYS A 107 6.30 -20.24 17.42
C LYS A 107 4.82 -20.55 17.29
N VAL A 108 4.47 -21.46 16.37
CA VAL A 108 3.07 -21.87 16.11
C VAL A 108 2.76 -23.24 16.68
N ALA A 109 1.48 -23.51 16.89
CA ALA A 109 0.96 -24.77 17.39
C ALA A 109 1.64 -25.23 18.69
N GLU A 110 2.21 -26.44 18.72
CA GLU A 110 2.91 -27.00 19.88
C GLU A 110 4.15 -26.19 20.32
N PHE A 111 4.71 -25.36 19.44
CA PHE A 111 5.87 -24.51 19.73
C PHE A 111 5.47 -23.09 20.20
N SER A 112 4.18 -22.85 20.39
CA SER A 112 3.67 -21.55 20.83
C SER A 112 3.94 -21.29 22.32
N THR A 113 4.03 -20.01 22.69
CA THR A 113 4.24 -19.57 24.07
C THR A 113 2.96 -19.02 24.69
N ALA A 114 2.99 -18.72 26.00
CA ALA A 114 1.88 -18.08 26.68
C ALA A 114 1.47 -16.73 26.05
N ASP A 115 2.44 -16.02 25.47
CA ASP A 115 2.26 -14.73 24.80
C ASP A 115 1.83 -14.87 23.33
N SER A 116 1.86 -16.08 22.75
CA SER A 116 1.46 -16.30 21.37
C SER A 116 -0.04 -16.01 21.16
N PRO A 117 -0.43 -15.37 20.04
CA PRO A 117 -1.83 -15.12 19.70
C PRO A 117 -2.67 -16.40 19.68
N ALA A 118 -3.93 -16.32 20.13
CA ALA A 118 -4.76 -17.50 20.31
C ALA A 118 -4.90 -18.39 19.06
N TRP A 119 -4.99 -17.79 17.88
CA TRP A 119 -5.12 -18.52 16.61
C TRP A 119 -3.81 -19.12 16.11
N ALA A 120 -2.67 -18.63 16.61
CA ALA A 120 -1.36 -19.22 16.32
C ALA A 120 -1.09 -20.50 17.14
N ARG A 121 -1.77 -20.68 18.27
CA ARG A 121 -1.54 -21.80 19.21
C ARG A 121 -2.22 -23.11 18.81
N VAL A 122 -3.16 -23.10 17.87
CA VAL A 122 -3.98 -24.27 17.54
C VAL A 122 -3.88 -24.57 16.04
N ARG A 123 -3.51 -25.81 15.70
CA ARG A 123 -3.47 -26.28 14.30
C ARG A 123 -4.84 -26.21 13.62
N GLY A 124 -4.83 -26.20 12.29
CA GLY A 124 -6.04 -26.18 11.46
C GLY A 124 -6.25 -24.85 10.73
N TRP A 125 -7.48 -24.61 10.30
CA TRP A 125 -7.79 -23.48 9.41
C TRP A 125 -7.54 -22.10 10.06
N ARG A 126 -7.71 -21.97 11.38
CA ARG A 126 -7.44 -20.72 12.11
C ARG A 126 -5.98 -20.31 12.01
N LEU A 127 -5.06 -21.24 12.25
CA LEU A 127 -3.63 -21.01 12.07
C LEU A 127 -3.29 -20.73 10.61
N SER A 128 -3.89 -21.46 9.67
CA SER A 128 -3.67 -21.22 8.23
C SER A 128 -4.08 -19.80 7.80
N LEU A 129 -5.24 -19.34 8.27
CA LEU A 129 -5.75 -17.99 8.01
C LEU A 129 -4.90 -16.93 8.71
N TYR A 130 -4.59 -17.11 10.00
CA TYR A 130 -3.80 -16.15 10.77
C TYR A 130 -2.37 -16.02 10.24
N SER A 131 -1.70 -17.12 9.89
CA SER A 131 -0.34 -17.12 9.31
C SER A 131 -0.24 -16.52 7.91
N ARG A 132 -1.37 -16.09 7.33
CA ARG A 132 -1.46 -15.41 6.03
C ARG A 132 -2.24 -14.10 6.11
N SER A 133 -2.66 -13.68 7.31
CA SER A 133 -3.62 -12.59 7.47
C SER A 133 -3.10 -11.27 6.95
N LEU A 134 -1.80 -10.99 7.09
CA LEU A 134 -1.19 -9.76 6.56
C LEU A 134 -1.34 -9.69 5.04
N SER A 135 -0.85 -10.71 4.31
CA SER A 135 -0.99 -10.77 2.85
C SER A 135 -2.45 -10.80 2.41
N LEU A 136 -3.33 -11.48 3.14
CA LEU A 136 -4.76 -11.52 2.82
C LEU A 136 -5.43 -10.16 2.97
N VAL A 137 -5.12 -9.41 4.03
CA VAL A 137 -5.66 -8.06 4.23
C VAL A 137 -5.11 -7.12 3.18
N MET A 138 -3.79 -7.09 2.96
CA MET A 138 -3.17 -6.24 1.93
C MET A 138 -3.73 -6.56 0.54
N GLY A 139 -3.86 -7.84 0.20
CA GLY A 139 -4.43 -8.27 -1.08
C GLY A 139 -5.91 -7.96 -1.22
N THR A 140 -6.68 -8.05 -0.14
CA THR A 140 -8.10 -7.67 -0.14
C THR A 140 -8.25 -6.16 -0.38
N ILE A 141 -7.48 -5.34 0.32
CA ILE A 141 -7.52 -3.88 0.13
C ILE A 141 -7.10 -3.53 -1.29
N PHE A 142 -6.01 -4.12 -1.80
CA PHE A 142 -5.57 -3.96 -3.19
C PHE A 142 -6.69 -4.31 -4.19
N VAL A 143 -7.32 -5.47 -4.08
CA VAL A 143 -8.36 -5.89 -5.03
C VAL A 143 -9.57 -4.96 -4.95
N LEU A 144 -9.96 -4.54 -3.75
CA LEU A 144 -11.09 -3.61 -3.58
C LEU A 144 -10.76 -2.23 -4.13
N SER A 145 -9.58 -1.67 -3.86
CA SER A 145 -9.19 -0.37 -4.39
C SER A 145 -8.98 -0.39 -5.90
N TRP A 146 -8.36 -1.45 -6.44
CA TRP A 146 -8.20 -1.62 -7.90
C TRP A 146 -9.55 -1.81 -8.59
N LEU A 147 -10.49 -2.54 -7.98
CA LEU A 147 -11.85 -2.65 -8.47
C LEU A 147 -12.55 -1.29 -8.46
N THR A 148 -12.49 -0.56 -7.34
CA THR A 148 -13.05 0.79 -7.25
C THR A 148 -12.48 1.70 -8.33
N GLN A 149 -11.15 1.78 -8.45
CA GLN A 149 -10.45 2.54 -9.49
C GLN A 149 -10.93 2.13 -10.91
N SER A 150 -11.09 0.83 -11.18
CA SER A 150 -11.52 0.37 -12.50
C SER A 150 -12.97 0.78 -12.83
N VAL A 151 -13.86 0.76 -11.84
CA VAL A 151 -15.27 1.14 -12.01
C VAL A 151 -15.41 2.64 -12.12
N THR A 152 -14.79 3.40 -11.21
CA THR A 152 -14.85 4.86 -11.22
C THR A 152 -14.09 5.45 -12.40
N GLY A 153 -13.01 4.79 -12.85
CA GLY A 153 -12.29 5.13 -14.08
C GLY A 153 -13.15 4.94 -15.33
N ALA A 154 -13.95 3.87 -15.41
CA ALA A 154 -14.88 3.68 -16.52
C ALA A 154 -15.96 4.77 -16.58
N VAL A 155 -16.43 5.23 -15.41
CA VAL A 155 -17.37 6.35 -15.30
C VAL A 155 -16.71 7.65 -15.77
N ALA A 156 -15.55 8.00 -15.22
CA ALA A 156 -14.83 9.22 -15.59
C ALA A 156 -14.46 9.26 -17.07
N TYR A 157 -14.01 8.13 -17.64
CA TYR A 157 -13.72 8.01 -19.06
C TYR A 157 -14.98 8.20 -19.91
N SER A 158 -16.11 7.63 -19.49
CA SER A 158 -17.38 7.79 -20.20
C SER A 158 -17.93 9.21 -20.12
N GLU A 159 -17.77 9.89 -18.98
CA GLU A 159 -18.12 11.31 -18.83
C GLU A 159 -17.32 12.16 -19.82
N GLN A 160 -16.02 11.93 -19.93
CA GLN A 160 -15.17 12.60 -20.90
C GLN A 160 -15.60 12.33 -22.35
N GLN A 161 -15.89 11.07 -22.70
CA GLN A 161 -16.39 10.70 -24.03
C GLN A 161 -17.68 11.46 -24.37
N MET A 162 -18.62 11.55 -23.41
CA MET A 162 -19.87 12.29 -23.60
C MET A 162 -19.64 13.79 -23.80
N HIS A 163 -18.69 14.38 -23.07
CA HIS A 163 -18.26 15.77 -23.28
C HIS A 163 -17.71 15.98 -24.71
N ASP A 164 -17.00 14.99 -25.25
CA ASP A 164 -16.44 14.99 -26.60
C ASP A 164 -17.42 14.52 -27.68
N LEU A 165 -18.71 14.38 -27.36
CA LEU A 165 -19.79 13.90 -28.25
C LEU A 165 -19.56 12.47 -28.80
N GLN A 166 -18.89 11.64 -28.01
CA GLN A 166 -18.65 10.22 -28.30
C GLN A 166 -19.51 9.32 -27.41
N ASP A 167 -19.66 8.06 -27.80
CA ASP A 167 -20.44 7.09 -27.04
C ASP A 167 -19.70 6.69 -25.74
N PRO A 168 -20.42 6.60 -24.60
CA PRO A 168 -19.87 6.09 -23.36
C PRO A 168 -19.55 4.59 -23.47
N VAL A 169 -18.64 4.11 -22.63
CA VAL A 169 -18.20 2.71 -22.64
C VAL A 169 -18.74 1.97 -21.42
N THR A 170 -19.00 0.68 -21.59
CA THR A 170 -19.26 -0.20 -20.44
C THR A 170 -17.99 -0.44 -19.64
N TRP A 171 -18.11 -0.77 -18.35
CA TRP A 171 -16.96 -1.14 -17.51
C TRP A 171 -16.11 -2.26 -18.12
N SER A 172 -16.75 -3.30 -18.68
CA SER A 172 -16.04 -4.40 -19.35
C SER A 172 -15.25 -3.96 -20.59
N GLN A 173 -15.76 -2.96 -21.34
CA GLN A 173 -15.03 -2.39 -22.48
C GLN A 173 -13.86 -1.54 -21.99
N TYR A 174 -14.06 -0.74 -20.93
CA TYR A 174 -13.00 0.09 -20.34
C TYR A 174 -11.77 -0.71 -19.91
N LEU A 175 -11.95 -1.91 -19.33
CA LEU A 175 -10.85 -2.80 -18.94
C LEU A 175 -9.95 -3.25 -20.12
N LEU A 176 -10.43 -3.13 -21.35
CA LEU A 176 -9.67 -3.46 -22.56
C LEU A 176 -9.02 -2.23 -23.20
N LEU A 177 -9.30 -1.03 -22.70
CA LEU A 177 -8.76 0.21 -23.25
C LEU A 177 -7.33 0.48 -22.75
N PRO A 178 -6.48 1.08 -23.60
CA PRO A 178 -5.14 1.49 -23.20
C PRO A 178 -5.11 2.47 -22.03
N ASP A 179 -6.12 3.32 -21.88
CA ASP A 179 -6.22 4.30 -20.79
C ASP A 179 -6.12 3.64 -19.41
N PHE A 180 -6.96 2.62 -19.17
CA PHE A 180 -6.99 1.87 -17.91
C PHE A 180 -5.62 1.26 -17.57
N TRP A 181 -5.00 0.59 -18.55
CA TRP A 181 -3.71 -0.07 -18.34
C TRP A 181 -2.57 0.92 -18.23
N SER A 182 -2.60 2.03 -18.97
CA SER A 182 -1.60 3.09 -18.88
C SER A 182 -1.54 3.65 -17.46
N ARG A 183 -2.70 4.03 -16.89
CA ARG A 183 -2.80 4.53 -15.51
C ARG A 183 -2.36 3.46 -14.50
N THR A 184 -2.91 2.25 -14.61
CA THR A 184 -2.59 1.16 -13.68
C THR A 184 -1.08 0.80 -13.68
N LEU A 185 -0.50 0.62 -14.87
CA LEU A 185 0.90 0.20 -15.01
C LEU A 185 1.89 1.33 -14.66
N GLN A 186 1.53 2.60 -14.90
CA GLN A 186 2.35 3.73 -14.46
C GLN A 186 2.49 3.74 -12.93
N ASN A 187 1.38 3.59 -12.20
CA ASN A 187 1.40 3.51 -10.74
C ASN A 187 2.17 2.27 -10.25
N TRP A 188 1.97 1.10 -10.86
CA TRP A 188 2.72 -0.10 -10.44
C TRP A 188 4.23 0.05 -10.68
N GLN A 189 4.60 0.67 -11.80
CA GLN A 189 6.00 0.87 -12.14
C GLN A 189 6.73 1.72 -11.11
N SER A 190 6.12 2.80 -10.61
CA SER A 190 6.74 3.65 -9.58
C SER A 190 6.97 2.88 -8.29
N GLU A 191 5.99 2.10 -7.84
CA GLU A 191 6.13 1.29 -6.62
C GLU A 191 7.21 0.22 -6.76
N PHE A 192 7.26 -0.46 -7.91
CA PHE A 192 8.27 -1.49 -8.13
C PHE A 192 9.68 -0.89 -8.14
N LEU A 193 9.83 0.31 -8.71
CA LEU A 193 11.08 1.05 -8.66
C LEU A 193 11.44 1.44 -7.22
N ALA A 194 10.47 1.92 -6.44
CA ALA A 194 10.68 2.30 -5.04
C ALA A 194 11.13 1.11 -4.18
N VAL A 195 10.47 -0.05 -4.29
CA VAL A 195 10.89 -1.29 -3.61
C VAL A 195 12.27 -1.74 -4.07
N ALA A 196 12.52 -1.78 -5.38
CA ALA A 196 13.82 -2.19 -5.90
C ALA A 196 14.94 -1.25 -5.40
N ALA A 197 14.68 0.06 -5.39
CA ALA A 197 15.59 1.05 -4.83
C ALA A 197 15.81 0.79 -3.34
N MET A 198 14.76 0.54 -2.56
CA MET A 198 14.88 0.25 -1.14
C MET A 198 15.74 -0.99 -0.87
N VAL A 199 15.47 -2.10 -1.58
CA VAL A 199 16.21 -3.37 -1.46
C VAL A 199 17.69 -3.20 -1.77
N VAL A 200 18.04 -2.40 -2.79
CA VAL A 200 19.43 -2.21 -3.25
C VAL A 200 20.15 -1.13 -2.46
N LEU A 201 19.53 0.03 -2.26
CA LEU A 201 20.16 1.18 -1.60
C LEU A 201 20.45 0.88 -0.13
N SER A 202 19.57 0.14 0.56
CA SER A 202 19.77 -0.26 1.96
C SER A 202 20.98 -1.19 2.18
N ILE A 203 21.53 -1.79 1.12
CA ILE A 203 22.81 -2.53 1.16
C ILE A 203 23.98 -1.57 1.47
N TYR A 204 23.95 -0.38 0.86
CA TYR A 204 25.07 0.56 0.81
C TYR A 204 24.90 1.80 1.69
N LEU A 205 23.68 2.32 1.76
CA LEU A 205 23.33 3.53 2.51
C LEU A 205 22.92 3.19 3.94
N ARG A 206 23.01 4.18 4.83
CA ARG A 206 22.78 4.04 6.27
C ARG A 206 22.01 5.23 6.81
N GLU A 207 20.94 4.97 7.56
CA GLU A 207 20.23 5.95 8.36
C GLU A 207 20.36 5.53 9.84
N ARG A 208 21.14 6.29 10.61
CA ARG A 208 21.56 5.87 11.96
C ARG A 208 20.35 5.74 12.89
N GLY A 209 20.09 4.52 13.34
CA GLY A 209 19.01 4.21 14.29
C GLY A 209 17.65 3.94 13.63
N SER A 210 17.59 3.97 12.29
CA SER A 210 16.42 3.49 11.54
C SER A 210 16.42 1.96 11.46
N PRO A 211 15.26 1.28 11.59
CA PRO A 211 15.15 -0.16 11.33
C PRO A 211 15.30 -0.51 9.84
N GLU A 212 15.15 0.50 8.96
CA GLU A 212 15.14 0.36 7.49
C GLU A 212 16.55 0.35 6.88
N SER A 213 17.60 0.31 7.71
CA SER A 213 18.98 0.17 7.24
C SER A 213 19.83 -0.56 8.26
N LYS A 214 20.91 -1.20 7.80
CA LYS A 214 21.85 -1.89 8.69
C LYS A 214 22.53 -0.91 9.67
N PRO A 215 23.01 -1.39 10.83
CA PRO A 215 23.89 -0.57 11.66
C PRO A 215 25.06 0.00 10.85
N VAL A 216 25.49 1.22 11.20
CA VAL A 216 26.46 1.99 10.39
C VAL A 216 27.78 1.23 10.17
N GLY A 217 28.24 0.48 11.18
CA GLY A 217 29.47 -0.32 11.10
C GLY A 217 29.34 -1.66 10.39
N THR A 218 28.14 -2.06 9.96
CA THR A 218 27.90 -3.39 9.39
C THR A 218 28.36 -3.48 7.92
N PRO A 219 29.09 -4.55 7.54
CA PRO A 219 29.54 -4.76 6.16
C PRO A 219 28.41 -4.81 5.13
N HIS A 220 28.70 -4.43 3.87
CA HIS A 220 27.74 -4.50 2.78
C HIS A 220 27.23 -5.92 2.50
N ALA A 221 28.07 -6.93 2.66
CA ALA A 221 27.70 -8.32 2.39
C ALA A 221 26.82 -8.98 3.48
N ALA A 222 26.68 -8.36 4.66
CA ALA A 222 25.82 -8.87 5.72
C ALA A 222 24.34 -8.73 5.32
N THR A 223 23.59 -9.82 5.46
CA THR A 223 22.19 -9.96 5.02
C THR A 223 21.30 -10.12 6.23
N GLY A 224 20.11 -9.52 6.19
CA GLY A 224 19.20 -9.47 7.33
C GLY A 224 19.63 -8.44 8.37
N VAL A 225 18.70 -8.11 9.25
CA VAL A 225 18.94 -7.28 10.42
C VAL A 225 19.27 -8.22 11.57
N GLU A 226 20.55 -8.47 11.85
CA GLU A 226 20.94 -9.00 13.16
C GLU A 226 20.65 -7.90 14.20
N GLY A 227 19.51 -8.04 14.86
CA GLY A 227 19.12 -7.32 16.07
C GLY A 227 18.79 -8.32 17.16
#